data_AF-A0A9W4SCV6-F1
#
_entry.id   AF-A0A9W4SCV6-F1
#
_cell.length_a   1.000
_cell.length_b   1.000
_cell.length_c   1.000
_cell.angle_alpha   90.00
_cell.angle_beta   90.00
_cell.angle_gamma   90.00
#
_symmetry.space_group_name_H-M   'P 1'
#
loop_
_entity.id
_entity.type
_entity.pdbx_description
1 polymer ?
#
loop_
_entity_poly.entity_id
_entity_poly.type
_entity_poly.pdbx_seq_one_letter_code
_entity_poly.pdbx_strand_id
1 'polypeptide(L)' 'MSENQVHVYFNQNVSKWNIKDFLDNCKLVDISDKISIYLKSLEAIADTEEGPKYKRAKELLARYRE' A
#
# COMPACT_ATOMS: atom_id res chain seq x y z
N MET A 1 17.39 -9.80 3.67
CA MET A 1 16.87 -8.64 2.93
C MET A 1 15.53 -8.33 3.58
N SER A 2 15.40 -7.21 4.30
CA SER A 2 14.28 -6.95 5.20
C SER A 2 12.93 -7.01 4.49
N GLU A 3 12.09 -7.97 4.89
CA GLU A 3 10.91 -8.44 4.16
C GLU A 3 9.68 -7.51 4.19
N ASN A 4 9.76 -6.35 4.85
CA ASN A 4 8.61 -5.45 5.07
C ASN A 4 8.95 -3.98 4.78
N GLN A 5 9.55 -3.68 3.63
CA GLN A 5 9.78 -2.28 3.26
C GLN A 5 8.52 -1.68 2.62
N VAL A 6 7.81 -0.86 3.38
CA VAL A 6 6.68 -0.06 2.90
C VAL A 6 7.15 0.89 1.80
N HIS A 7 6.48 0.87 0.65
CA HIS A 7 6.82 1.73 -0.48
C HIS A 7 6.68 3.22 -0.12
N VAL A 8 7.60 4.07 -0.61
CA VAL A 8 7.68 5.51 -0.31
C VAL A 8 6.39 6.30 -0.62
N TYR A 9 5.54 5.78 -1.49
CA TYR A 9 4.20 6.30 -1.77
C TYR A 9 3.38 6.49 -0.49
N PHE A 10 3.48 5.58 0.47
CA PHE A 10 2.71 5.62 1.72
C PHE A 10 3.22 6.63 2.74
N ASN A 11 4.32 7.33 2.47
CA ASN A 11 4.77 8.45 3.29
C ASN A 11 3.88 9.70 3.12
N GLN A 12 3.00 9.72 2.11
CA GLN A 12 2.02 10.78 1.94
C GLN A 12 0.85 10.68 2.94
N ASN A 13 0.04 11.73 3.01
CA ASN A 13 -1.16 11.74 3.85
C ASN A 13 -2.07 10.53 3.54
N VAL A 14 -2.52 9.83 4.60
CA VAL A 14 -3.36 8.63 4.54
C VAL A 14 -4.63 8.80 3.69
N SER A 15 -5.22 10.00 3.70
CA SER A 15 -6.40 10.33 2.89
C SER A 15 -6.14 10.27 1.38
N LYS A 16 -4.88 10.39 0.94
CA LYS A 16 -4.47 10.33 -0.46
C LYS A 16 -4.16 8.92 -0.94
N TRP A 17 -4.20 7.92 -0.07
CA TRP A 17 -3.87 6.55 -0.46
C TRP A 17 -4.96 6.00 -1.40
N ASN A 18 -4.57 5.80 -2.65
CA ASN A 18 -5.39 5.30 -3.74
C ASN A 18 -4.56 4.38 -4.65
N ILE A 19 -5.12 3.22 -5.02
CA ILE A 19 -4.44 2.26 -5.90
C ILE A 19 -4.22 2.86 -7.30
N LYS A 20 -5.17 3.62 -7.84
CA LYS A 20 -5.04 4.24 -9.16
C LYS A 20 -3.88 5.23 -9.18
N ASP A 21 -3.83 6.13 -8.21
CA ASP A 21 -2.74 7.10 -8.08
C ASP A 21 -1.39 6.40 -7.87
N PHE A 22 -1.37 5.27 -7.13
CA PHE A 22 -0.16 4.46 -7.00
C PHE A 22 0.26 3.86 -8.35
N LEU A 23 -0.66 3.25 -9.09
CA LEU A 23 -0.37 2.59 -10.37
C LEU A 23 0.15 3.58 -11.41
N ASP A 24 -0.43 4.79 -11.45
CA ASP A 24 -0.07 5.86 -12.38
C ASP A 24 1.32 6.45 -12.07
N ASN A 25 1.70 6.54 -10.79
CA ASN A 25 2.98 7.12 -10.37
C ASN A 25 4.09 6.08 -10.14
N CYS A 26 3.77 4.79 -10.07
CA CYS A 26 4.74 3.74 -9.89
C CYS A 26 5.55 3.54 -11.19
N LYS A 27 6.87 3.66 -11.07
CA LYS A 27 7.82 3.58 -12.21
C LYS A 27 8.03 2.16 -12.76
N LEU A 28 7.47 1.13 -12.12
CA LEU A 28 7.56 -0.24 -12.61
C LEU A 28 6.79 -0.40 -13.92
N VAL A 29 7.23 -1.35 -14.74
CA VAL A 29 6.62 -1.59 -16.05
C VAL A 29 5.42 -2.53 -15.91
N ASP A 30 5.56 -3.58 -15.10
CA ASP A 30 4.52 -4.59 -14.93
C ASP A 30 3.46 -4.15 -13.92
N ILE A 31 2.20 -4.20 -14.33
CA ILE A 31 1.04 -3.88 -13.49
C ILE A 31 0.92 -4.88 -12.33
N SER A 32 1.23 -6.15 -12.56
CA SER A 32 1.17 -7.19 -11.53
C SER A 32 2.15 -6.92 -10.38
N ASP A 33 3.38 -6.51 -10.70
CA ASP A 33 4.39 -6.12 -9.71
C ASP A 33 3.96 -4.90 -8.92
N LYS A 34 3.37 -3.90 -9.60
CA LYS A 34 2.83 -2.71 -8.92
C LYS A 34 1.76 -3.10 -7.90
N ILE A 35 0.80 -3.92 -8.30
CA ILE A 35 -0.27 -4.38 -7.41
C ILE A 35 0.32 -5.17 -6.23
N SER A 36 1.29 -6.05 -6.49
CA SER A 36 1.97 -6.83 -5.45
C SER A 36 2.64 -5.92 -4.41
N ILE A 37 3.39 -4.91 -4.85
CA ILE A 37 4.06 -3.96 -3.94
C ILE A 37 3.06 -3.12 -3.17
N TYR A 38 1.98 -2.70 -3.82
CA TYR A 38 0.92 -1.94 -3.16
C TYR A 38 0.29 -2.74 -2.02
N LEU A 39 -0.10 -3.99 -2.30
CA LEU A 39 -0.72 -4.87 -1.30
C LEU A 39 0.25 -5.24 -0.18
N LYS A 40 1.49 -5.64 -0.50
CA LYS A 40 2.52 -5.93 0.51
C LYS A 40 2.83 -4.73 1.40
N SER A 41 2.85 -3.52 0.84
CA SER A 41 3.05 -2.29 1.62
C SER A 41 1.88 -2.05 2.58
N LEU A 42 0.65 -2.27 2.13
CA LEU A 42 -0.53 -2.16 3.00
C LEU A 42 -0.54 -3.22 4.10
N GLU A 43 -0.12 -4.46 3.80
CA GLU A 43 0.05 -5.53 4.79
C GLU A 43 1.08 -5.13 5.85
N ALA A 44 2.27 -4.71 5.43
CA ALA A 44 3.31 -4.25 6.34
C ALA A 44 2.84 -3.06 7.21
N ILE A 45 2.08 -2.11 6.66
CA ILE A 45 1.47 -1.01 7.43
C ILE A 45 0.45 -1.55 8.43
N ALA A 46 -0.42 -2.47 8.02
CA ALA A 46 -1.43 -3.04 8.89
C ALA A 46 -0.84 -3.89 10.04
N ASP A 47 0.38 -4.41 9.84
CA ASP A 47 1.09 -5.21 10.84
C ASP A 47 1.97 -4.38 11.78
N THR A 48 2.42 -3.19 11.37
CA THR A 48 3.42 -2.39 12.12
C THR A 48 2.95 -1.04 12.62
N GLU A 49 1.95 -0.43 11.96
CA GLU A 49 1.45 0.90 12.32
C GLU A 49 0.17 0.78 13.15
N GLU A 50 -0.19 1.86 13.84
CA GLU A 50 -1.44 1.99 14.59
C GLU A 50 -2.27 3.20 14.10
N GLY A 51 -3.45 3.37 14.67
CA GLY A 51 -4.26 4.57 14.44
C GLY A 51 -4.79 4.70 12.99
N PRO A 52 -4.81 5.91 12.39
CA PRO A 52 -5.42 6.13 11.09
C PRO A 52 -4.79 5.34 9.94
N LYS A 53 -3.46 5.16 9.95
CA LYS A 53 -2.73 4.39 8.93
C LYS A 53 -3.15 2.93 8.94
N TYR A 54 -3.16 2.30 10.11
CA TYR A 54 -3.63 0.93 10.31
C TYR A 54 -5.07 0.74 9.82
N LYS A 55 -6.00 1.60 10.26
CA LYS A 55 -7.42 1.50 9.89
C LYS A 55 -7.60 1.59 8.38
N ARG A 56 -6.93 2.56 7.74
CA ARG A 56 -7.01 2.76 6.30
C ARG A 56 -6.38 1.61 5.53
N ALA A 57 -5.26 1.08 6.00
CA ALA A 57 -4.60 -0.05 5.36
C ALA A 57 -5.49 -1.29 5.35
N LYS A 58 -6.12 -1.61 6.49
CA LYS A 58 -7.08 -2.72 6.58
C LYS A 58 -8.31 -2.52 5.70
N GLU A 59 -8.86 -1.30 5.65
CA GLU A 59 -9.99 -0.98 4.77
C GLU A 59 -9.64 -1.21 3.29
N LEU A 60 -8.47 -0.74 2.86
CA LEU A 60 -8.00 -0.92 1.48
C LEU A 60 -7.71 -2.39 1.18
N LEU A 61 -7.10 -3.14 2.10
CA LEU A 61 -6.85 -4.57 1.93
C LEU A 61 -8.14 -5.37 1.82
N ALA A 62 -9.13 -5.08 2.67
CA ALA A 62 -10.44 -5.74 2.61
C ALA A 62 -11.10 -5.53 1.24
N ARG A 63 -11.06 -4.30 0.73
CA ARG A 63 -11.65 -3.93 -0.57
C ARG A 63 -11.06 -4.68 -1.77
N TYR A 64 -9.78 -5.04 -1.74
CA TYR A 64 -9.09 -5.67 -2.89
C TYR A 64 -8.90 -7.18 -2.75
N ARG A 65 -9.28 -7.77 -1.60
CA ARG A 65 -9.23 -9.22 -1.36
C ARG A 65 -10.60 -9.90 -1.40
N GLU A 66 -11.68 -9.14 -1.55
CA GLU A 66 -13.01 -9.62 -1.99
C GLU A 66 -13.04 -9.84 -3.52
#